data_AF-A0A955IF09-F1
#
_entry.id   AF-A0A955IF09-F1
#
_cell.length_a   1.000
_cell.length_b   1.000
_cell.length_c   1.000
_cell.angle_alpha   90.00
_cell.angle_beta   90.00
_cell.angle_gamma   90.00
#
_symmetry.space_group_name_H-M   'P 1'
#
loop_
_entity.id
_entity.type
_entity.pdbx_description
1 polymer ?
#
loop_
_entity_poly.entity_id
_entity_poly.type
_entity_poly.pdbx_seq_one_letter_code
_entity_poly.pdbx_strand_id
1 'polypeptide(L)'
;MSKVLEWVKSNLVIVILGVAIVAVLILAPILASGLNESVATEAKSRAAKMSQLDSLARTSMKLDVPGRETIEVTTVANPKLLAQYEKFATSLRDDAAAVRKLAIEHNRKGRGVLIPRLFPKMPPPERDTLPSEFYRTLITAYENLLHSVRAGGPPSASEVTETLLNRESQFIMNNFRKQQRSDLDAQEVKDLDNELSRARLAAYGEAASSMAMYATLANLDVPAYPPNRLPTMPEMFDWQWKFWIQDDVLRALGEANGDSTSVVMSPVKRVLSLAVLNGLPVGAGGGGPGGGGPSLGGSGAIGGRRGFGAAESGGGGAPEEEPELE
;
A
#
# COMPACT_ATOMS: atom_id res chain seq x y z
N MET A 1 72.69 76.90 -27.74
CA MET A 1 72.57 76.23 -26.42
C MET A 1 72.84 77.14 -25.22
N SER A 2 73.47 78.33 -25.36
CA SER A 2 73.76 79.23 -24.23
C SER A 2 72.53 79.97 -23.66
N LYS A 3 71.58 80.39 -24.50
CA LYS A 3 70.38 81.14 -24.06
C LYS A 3 69.43 80.36 -23.16
N VAL A 4 69.33 79.04 -23.34
CA VAL A 4 68.49 78.17 -22.51
C VAL A 4 69.09 78.05 -21.10
N LEU A 5 70.42 78.02 -21.00
CA LEU A 5 71.15 77.86 -19.73
C LEU A 5 71.09 79.12 -18.87
N GLU A 6 71.08 80.31 -19.47
CA GLU A 6 70.83 81.58 -18.76
C GLU A 6 69.38 81.71 -18.31
N TRP A 7 68.42 81.28 -19.13
CA TRP A 7 67.01 81.30 -18.76
C TRP A 7 66.69 80.35 -17.59
N VAL A 8 67.27 79.14 -17.59
CA VAL A 8 67.14 78.17 -16.48
C VAL A 8 67.74 78.70 -15.18
N LYS A 9 68.87 79.43 -15.24
CA LYS A 9 69.47 80.05 -14.04
C LYS A 9 68.62 81.19 -13.48
N SER A 10 67.92 81.95 -14.34
CA SER A 10 67.04 83.05 -13.92
C SER A 10 65.69 82.56 -13.37
N ASN A 11 65.20 81.40 -13.84
CA ASN A 11 63.90 80.83 -13.48
C ASN A 11 64.04 79.49 -12.73
N LEU A 12 65.03 79.38 -11.84
CA LEU A 12 65.39 78.14 -11.15
C LEU A 12 64.21 77.50 -10.40
N VAL A 13 63.37 78.33 -9.76
CA VAL A 13 62.20 77.88 -8.99
C VAL A 13 61.15 77.21 -9.90
N ILE A 14 60.92 77.75 -11.10
CA ILE A 14 59.97 77.20 -12.07
C ILE A 14 60.47 75.87 -12.62
N VAL A 15 61.78 75.75 -12.86
CA VAL A 15 62.40 74.51 -13.35
C VAL A 15 62.32 73.41 -12.28
N ILE A 16 62.60 73.73 -11.02
CA ILE A 16 62.48 72.76 -9.91
C ILE A 16 61.02 72.31 -9.72
N LEU A 17 60.06 73.23 -9.74
CA LEU A 17 58.64 72.89 -9.65
C LEU A 17 58.17 72.06 -10.85
N GLY A 18 58.64 72.36 -12.06
CA GLY A 18 58.35 71.58 -13.26
C GLY A 18 58.87 70.14 -13.16
N VAL A 19 60.10 69.97 -12.68
CA VAL A 19 60.68 68.63 -12.45
C VAL A 19 59.95 67.89 -11.33
N ALA A 20 59.54 68.57 -10.26
CA ALA A 20 58.77 67.97 -9.16
C ALA A 20 57.38 67.50 -9.62
N ILE A 21 56.67 68.28 -10.45
CA ILE A 21 55.37 67.89 -11.00
C ILE A 21 55.50 66.66 -11.91
N VAL A 22 56.54 66.61 -12.76
CA VAL A 22 56.82 65.44 -13.60
C VAL A 22 57.17 64.22 -12.75
N ALA A 23 57.98 64.39 -11.70
CA ALA A 23 58.32 63.30 -10.78
C ALA A 23 57.09 62.75 -10.04
N VAL A 24 56.19 63.61 -9.56
CA VAL A 24 54.95 63.18 -8.89
C VAL A 24 54.00 62.47 -9.87
N LEU A 25 53.86 62.96 -11.10
CA LEU A 25 53.03 62.31 -12.13
C LEU A 25 53.49 60.90 -12.48
N ILE A 26 54.79 60.62 -12.37
CA ILE A 26 55.36 59.30 -12.65
C ILE A 26 55.32 58.40 -11.40
N LEU A 27 55.63 58.94 -10.22
CA LEU A 27 55.74 58.15 -8.98
C LEU A 27 54.38 57.83 -8.35
N ALA A 28 53.39 58.73 -8.44
CA ALA A 28 52.06 58.54 -7.88
C ALA A 28 51.33 57.29 -8.40
N PRO A 29 51.28 57.00 -9.73
CA PRO A 29 50.59 55.81 -10.21
C PRO A 29 51.28 54.51 -9.79
N ILE A 30 52.61 54.50 -9.62
CA ILE A 30 53.36 53.31 -9.18
C ILE A 30 53.06 52.98 -7.72
N LEU A 31 53.06 54.00 -6.85
CA LEU A 31 52.70 53.84 -5.43
C LEU A 31 51.22 53.50 -5.24
N ALA A 32 50.32 54.10 -6.03
CA ALA A 32 48.89 53.79 -6.00
C ALA A 32 48.61 52.35 -6.45
N SER A 33 49.35 51.82 -7.44
CA SER A 33 49.22 50.44 -7.90
C SER A 33 49.62 49.44 -6.81
N GLY A 34 50.73 49.68 -6.10
CA GLY A 34 51.19 48.78 -5.03
C GLY A 34 50.25 48.75 -3.81
N LEU A 35 49.64 49.89 -3.45
CA LEU A 35 48.65 49.95 -2.37
C LEU A 35 47.31 49.30 -2.77
N ASN A 36 46.90 49.43 -4.02
CA ASN A 36 45.67 48.80 -4.50
C ASN A 36 45.80 47.26 -4.59
N GLU A 37 46.97 46.78 -5.00
CA GLU A 37 47.24 45.34 -5.12
C GLU A 37 47.33 44.65 -3.74
N SER A 38 47.91 45.32 -2.75
CA SER A 38 47.94 44.83 -1.36
C SER A 38 46.55 44.81 -0.71
N VAL A 39 45.73 45.85 -0.93
CA VAL A 39 44.34 45.85 -0.44
C VAL A 39 43.48 44.81 -1.15
N ALA A 40 43.66 44.61 -2.46
CA ALA A 40 42.93 43.60 -3.23
C ALA A 40 43.30 42.17 -2.82
N THR A 41 44.57 41.91 -2.53
CA THR A 41 45.03 40.59 -2.06
C THR A 41 44.57 40.32 -0.63
N GLU A 42 44.58 41.32 0.26
CA GLU A 42 44.05 41.16 1.62
C GLU A 42 42.53 40.94 1.62
N ALA A 43 41.78 41.69 0.81
CA ALA A 43 40.35 41.51 0.63
C ALA A 43 39.98 40.13 0.07
N LYS A 44 40.74 39.63 -0.92
CA LYS A 44 40.58 38.25 -1.44
C LYS A 44 40.90 37.21 -0.37
N SER A 45 41.92 37.41 0.47
CA SER A 45 42.24 36.47 1.56
C SER A 45 41.14 36.45 2.64
N ARG A 46 40.56 37.60 2.97
CA ARG A 46 39.45 37.70 3.93
C ARG A 46 38.17 37.08 3.36
N ALA A 47 37.86 37.34 2.08
CA ALA A 47 36.75 36.70 1.39
C ALA A 47 36.90 35.17 1.31
N ALA A 48 38.11 34.67 1.06
CA ALA A 48 38.40 33.23 1.06
C ALA A 48 38.27 32.60 2.46
N LYS A 49 38.71 33.30 3.52
CA LYS A 49 38.50 32.84 4.90
C LYS A 49 37.02 32.88 5.29
N MET A 50 36.27 33.87 4.81
CA MET A 50 34.83 33.99 5.08
C MET A 50 34.03 32.94 4.31
N SER A 51 34.40 32.60 3.07
CA SER A 51 33.79 31.50 2.31
C SER A 51 34.14 30.13 2.91
N GLN A 52 35.35 29.97 3.46
CA GLN A 52 35.72 28.77 4.21
C GLN A 52 34.90 28.63 5.50
N LEU A 53 34.70 29.71 6.25
CA LEU A 53 33.81 29.72 7.43
C LEU A 53 32.35 29.42 7.07
N ASP A 54 31.85 29.98 5.95
CA ASP A 54 30.50 29.69 5.45
C ASP A 54 30.34 28.25 4.98
N SER A 55 31.38 27.67 4.36
CA SER A 55 31.41 26.27 3.94
C SER A 55 31.49 25.30 5.12
N LEU A 56 32.16 25.69 6.21
CA LEU A 56 32.22 24.92 7.45
C LEU A 56 30.93 25.03 8.26
N ALA A 57 30.22 26.17 8.18
CA ALA A 57 28.93 26.39 8.83
C ALA A 57 27.76 25.66 8.12
N ARG A 58 27.86 25.40 6.82
CA ARG A 58 26.84 24.70 6.03
C ARG A 58 27.15 23.21 5.94
N THR A 59 26.60 22.43 6.86
CA THR A 59 26.64 20.96 6.74
C THR A 59 25.41 20.51 5.96
N SER A 60 25.59 20.04 4.72
CA SER A 60 24.53 19.34 4.00
C SER A 60 24.28 18.00 4.71
N MET A 61 23.15 17.88 5.41
CA MET A 61 22.75 16.63 6.05
C MET A 61 21.72 15.97 5.16
N LYS A 62 22.05 14.75 4.71
CA LYS A 62 21.09 13.87 4.06
C LYS A 62 20.20 13.30 5.15
N LEU A 63 18.98 13.81 5.24
CA LEU A 63 17.99 13.29 6.17
C LEU A 63 17.31 12.10 5.50
N ASP A 64 17.73 10.89 5.89
CA ASP A 64 17.06 9.67 5.49
C ASP A 64 15.83 9.48 6.40
N VAL A 65 14.65 9.81 5.86
CA VAL A 65 13.37 9.60 6.53
C VAL A 65 12.78 8.31 5.95
N PRO A 66 12.61 7.24 6.74
CA PRO A 66 12.08 5.97 6.26
C PRO A 66 10.73 6.16 5.55
N GLY A 67 10.69 5.84 4.25
CA GLY A 67 9.47 5.90 3.42
C GLY A 67 9.24 7.19 2.62
N ARG A 68 10.21 8.12 2.57
CA ARG A 68 10.18 9.29 1.65
C ARG A 68 11.53 9.44 0.93
N GLU A 69 11.52 10.14 -0.20
CA GLU A 69 12.77 10.51 -0.90
C GLU A 69 13.64 11.40 -0.03
N THR A 70 14.96 11.18 -0.09
CA THR A 70 15.97 11.89 0.69
C THR A 70 15.86 13.40 0.48
N ILE A 71 15.53 14.13 1.54
CA ILE A 71 15.48 15.59 1.49
C ILE A 71 16.87 16.10 1.88
N GLU A 72 17.58 16.70 0.92
CA GLU A 72 18.83 17.41 1.20
C GLU A 72 18.49 18.78 1.82
N VAL A 73 18.56 18.87 3.14
CA VAL A 73 18.37 20.14 3.85
C VAL A 73 19.74 20.68 4.24
N THR A 74 20.14 21.77 3.60
CA THR A 74 21.35 22.52 4.01
C THR A 74 21.00 23.34 5.24
N THR A 75 21.43 22.89 6.43
CA THR A 75 21.24 23.64 7.68
C THR A 75 22.55 23.74 8.44
N VAL A 76 22.64 24.73 9.33
CA VAL A 76 23.74 24.81 10.29
C VAL A 76 23.52 23.71 11.33
N ALA A 77 24.49 22.80 11.47
CA ALA A 77 24.45 21.71 12.44
C ALA A 77 24.38 22.27 13.87
N ASN A 78 23.16 22.48 14.36
CA ASN A 78 22.90 22.97 15.69
C ASN A 78 22.79 21.76 16.64
N PRO A 79 23.47 21.74 17.80
CA PRO A 79 23.34 20.65 18.78
C PRO A 79 21.88 20.41 19.21
N LYS A 80 21.03 21.45 19.20
CA LYS A 80 19.59 21.30 19.46
C LYS A 80 18.86 20.52 18.35
N LEU A 81 19.26 20.69 17.10
CA LEU A 81 18.69 19.99 15.95
C LEU A 81 19.11 18.51 15.97
N LEU A 82 20.39 18.23 16.23
CA LEU A 82 20.89 16.85 16.37
C LEU A 82 20.19 16.10 17.51
N ALA A 83 20.01 16.75 18.67
CA ALA A 83 19.29 16.15 19.79
C ALA A 83 17.80 15.89 19.48
N GLN A 84 17.14 16.75 18.71
CA GLN A 84 15.76 16.52 18.26
C GLN A 84 15.68 15.39 17.22
N TYR A 85 16.63 15.34 16.29
CA TYR A 85 16.72 14.28 15.30
C TYR A 85 16.98 12.92 15.95
N GLU A 86 17.91 12.85 16.92
CA GLU A 86 18.17 11.63 17.68
C GLU A 86 16.94 11.16 18.44
N LYS A 87 16.20 12.07 19.09
CA LYS A 87 14.93 11.76 19.75
C LYS A 87 13.90 11.21 18.76
N PHE A 88 13.73 11.85 17.61
CA PHE A 88 12.78 11.43 16.57
C PHE A 88 13.18 10.09 15.94
N ALA A 89 14.47 9.89 15.64
CA ALA A 89 14.98 8.64 15.08
C ALA A 89 14.85 7.48 16.08
N THR A 90 15.07 7.76 17.38
CA THR A 90 14.86 6.77 18.45
C THR A 90 13.39 6.44 18.60
N SER A 91 12.49 7.44 18.65
CA SER A 91 11.04 7.17 18.73
C SER A 91 10.55 6.38 17.50
N LEU A 92 10.99 6.75 16.30
CA LEU A 92 10.62 6.03 15.08
C LEU A 92 11.13 4.58 15.09
N ARG A 93 12.35 4.35 15.60
CA ARG A 93 12.90 2.99 15.76
C ARG A 93 12.10 2.19 16.77
N ASP A 94 11.74 2.78 17.90
CA ASP A 94 10.97 2.12 18.96
C ASP A 94 9.55 1.80 18.48
N ASP A 95 8.89 2.74 17.79
CA ASP A 95 7.59 2.53 17.16
C ASP A 95 7.66 1.41 16.12
N ALA A 96 8.66 1.42 15.25
CA ALA A 96 8.86 0.36 14.25
C ALA A 96 9.10 -1.02 14.90
N ALA A 97 9.89 -1.07 15.97
CA ALA A 97 10.13 -2.30 16.73
C ALA A 97 8.85 -2.80 17.43
N ALA A 98 8.06 -1.90 18.01
CA ALA A 98 6.79 -2.20 18.65
C ALA A 98 5.76 -2.73 17.64
N VAL A 99 5.57 -2.03 16.51
CA VAL A 99 4.68 -2.47 15.42
C VAL A 99 5.11 -3.82 14.86
N ARG A 100 6.42 -4.04 14.66
CA ARG A 100 6.92 -5.35 14.21
C ARG A 100 6.60 -6.45 15.20
N LYS A 101 6.81 -6.22 16.50
CA LYS A 101 6.50 -7.20 17.55
C LYS A 101 5.00 -7.53 17.56
N LEU A 102 4.15 -6.52 17.54
CA LEU A 102 2.70 -6.67 17.48
C LEU A 102 2.27 -7.42 16.22
N ALA A 103 2.83 -7.10 15.06
CA ALA A 103 2.53 -7.79 13.80
C ALA A 103 2.94 -9.28 13.85
N ILE A 104 4.10 -9.61 14.44
CA ILE A 104 4.53 -11.00 14.59
C ILE A 104 3.61 -11.75 15.56
N GLU A 105 3.25 -11.14 16.68
CA GLU A 105 2.35 -11.73 17.67
C GLU A 105 0.96 -11.98 17.07
N HIS A 106 0.41 -10.98 16.38
CA HIS A 106 -0.85 -11.06 15.66
C HIS A 106 -0.84 -12.15 14.58
N ASN A 107 0.20 -12.19 13.74
CA ASN A 107 0.33 -13.21 12.68
C ASN A 107 0.57 -14.62 13.21
N ARG A 108 0.99 -14.79 14.48
CA ARG A 108 1.15 -16.09 15.12
C ARG A 108 -0.09 -16.56 15.86
N LYS A 109 -1.02 -15.66 16.18
CA LYS A 109 -2.23 -15.97 16.94
C LYS A 109 -3.21 -16.76 16.06
N GLY A 110 -3.33 -18.07 16.30
CA GLY A 110 -4.38 -18.89 15.69
C GLY A 110 -4.30 -19.07 14.17
N ARG A 111 -3.20 -18.67 13.51
CA ARG A 111 -3.00 -18.78 12.05
C ARG A 111 -2.51 -20.16 11.62
N GLY A 112 -3.08 -21.20 12.23
CA GLY A 112 -2.85 -22.57 11.77
C GLY A 112 -3.35 -22.74 10.35
N VAL A 113 -2.63 -23.53 9.56
CA VAL A 113 -3.16 -24.02 8.29
C VAL A 113 -4.41 -24.86 8.60
N LEU A 114 -5.49 -24.67 7.84
CA LEU A 114 -6.74 -25.42 8.06
C LEU A 114 -6.51 -26.94 7.94
N ILE A 115 -5.67 -27.35 6.99
CA ILE A 115 -5.22 -28.73 6.81
C ILE A 115 -3.68 -28.77 6.85
N PRO A 116 -3.05 -29.15 7.97
CA PRO A 116 -1.59 -29.11 8.12
C PRO A 116 -0.80 -29.93 7.09
N ARG A 117 -1.39 -31.02 6.56
CA ARG A 117 -0.78 -31.87 5.52
C ARG A 117 -0.79 -31.27 4.12
N LEU A 118 -1.48 -30.15 3.91
CA LEU A 118 -1.57 -29.50 2.60
C LEU A 118 -0.28 -28.75 2.25
N PHE A 119 0.27 -27.96 3.18
CA PHE A 119 1.47 -27.14 3.00
C PHE A 119 2.65 -27.69 3.82
N PRO A 120 3.91 -27.54 3.34
CA PRO A 120 4.34 -26.88 2.10
C PRO A 120 4.29 -27.78 0.86
N LYS A 121 4.13 -29.10 1.03
CA LYS A 121 4.09 -30.07 -0.07
C LYS A 121 3.08 -31.17 0.21
N MET A 122 2.10 -31.31 -0.68
CA MET A 122 1.09 -32.37 -0.59
C MET A 122 1.70 -33.77 -0.76
N PRO A 123 1.28 -34.75 0.05
CA PRO A 123 1.59 -36.17 -0.17
C PRO A 123 1.16 -36.61 -1.58
N PRO A 124 1.99 -37.37 -2.32
CA PRO A 124 1.62 -37.86 -3.65
C PRO A 124 0.27 -38.58 -3.76
N PRO A 125 -0.15 -39.46 -2.82
CA PRO A 125 -1.40 -40.20 -2.96
C PRO A 125 -2.66 -39.35 -2.73
N GLU A 126 -2.53 -38.17 -2.13
CA GLU A 126 -3.67 -37.34 -1.72
C GLU A 126 -3.85 -36.09 -2.59
N ARG A 127 -3.08 -35.95 -3.68
CA ARG A 127 -3.09 -34.74 -4.53
C ARG A 127 -4.43 -34.44 -5.19
N ASP A 128 -5.23 -35.47 -5.42
CA ASP A 128 -6.52 -35.33 -6.09
C ASP A 128 -7.66 -35.05 -5.09
N THR A 129 -7.52 -35.50 -3.84
CA THR A 129 -8.58 -35.39 -2.82
C THR A 129 -8.39 -34.19 -1.89
N LEU A 130 -7.15 -33.88 -1.51
CA LEU A 130 -6.82 -32.80 -0.57
C LEU A 130 -7.34 -31.42 -1.01
N PRO A 131 -7.27 -31.03 -2.30
CA PRO A 131 -7.79 -29.73 -2.71
C PRO A 131 -9.30 -29.56 -2.48
N SER A 132 -10.07 -30.63 -2.74
CA SER A 132 -11.52 -30.64 -2.50
C SER A 132 -11.83 -30.65 -1.00
N GLU A 133 -11.08 -31.42 -0.21
CA GLU A 133 -11.18 -31.43 1.25
C GLU A 133 -10.90 -30.04 1.84
N PHE A 134 -9.80 -29.42 1.41
CA PHE A 134 -9.38 -28.08 1.82
C PHE A 134 -10.46 -27.04 1.53
N TYR A 135 -11.02 -27.05 0.32
CA TYR A 135 -12.09 -26.13 -0.05
C TYR A 135 -13.31 -26.28 0.86
N ARG A 136 -13.75 -27.51 1.15
CA ARG A 136 -14.87 -27.74 2.08
C ARG A 136 -14.57 -27.22 3.47
N THR A 137 -13.38 -27.52 4.01
CA THR A 137 -12.95 -27.01 5.32
C THR A 137 -12.88 -25.49 5.34
N LEU A 138 -12.44 -24.85 4.25
CA LEU A 138 -12.41 -23.40 4.10
C LEU A 138 -13.81 -22.79 4.18
N ILE A 139 -14.78 -23.32 3.43
CA ILE A 139 -16.17 -22.84 3.49
C ILE A 139 -16.75 -22.99 4.89
N THR A 140 -16.57 -24.14 5.54
CA THR A 140 -16.99 -24.34 6.93
C THR A 140 -16.30 -23.37 7.90
N ALA A 141 -15.03 -23.01 7.66
CA ALA A 141 -14.33 -22.02 8.46
C ALA A 141 -14.96 -20.62 8.33
N TYR A 142 -15.39 -20.23 7.12
CA TYR A 142 -16.13 -18.98 6.92
C TYR A 142 -17.49 -18.97 7.62
N GLU A 143 -18.24 -20.08 7.54
CA GLU A 143 -19.54 -20.20 8.21
C GLU A 143 -19.38 -20.11 9.73
N ASN A 144 -18.39 -20.82 10.29
CA ASN A 144 -18.06 -20.76 11.71
C ASN A 144 -17.60 -19.36 12.13
N LEU A 145 -16.85 -18.65 11.29
CA LEU A 145 -16.45 -17.27 11.53
C LEU A 145 -17.68 -16.37 11.62
N LEU A 146 -18.57 -16.40 10.63
CA LEU A 146 -19.81 -15.61 10.63
C LEU A 146 -20.64 -15.92 11.87
N HIS A 147 -20.80 -17.19 12.24
CA HIS A 147 -21.49 -17.58 13.46
C HIS A 147 -20.81 -17.03 14.73
N SER A 148 -19.47 -17.09 14.81
CA SER A 148 -18.72 -16.62 15.98
C SER A 148 -18.84 -15.11 16.21
N VAL A 149 -19.01 -14.32 15.15
CA VAL A 149 -19.24 -12.87 15.23
C VAL A 149 -20.74 -12.53 15.23
N ARG A 150 -21.61 -13.54 15.35
CA ARG A 150 -23.09 -13.42 15.28
C ARG A 150 -23.54 -12.63 14.05
N ALA A 151 -22.88 -12.85 12.92
CA ALA A 151 -23.29 -12.32 11.64
C ALA A 151 -24.33 -13.23 10.98
N GLY A 152 -25.31 -12.62 10.33
CA GLY A 152 -26.36 -13.36 9.63
C GLY A 152 -26.94 -12.60 8.45
N GLY A 153 -27.86 -13.27 7.76
CA GLY A 153 -28.68 -12.68 6.71
C GLY A 153 -30.08 -12.35 7.20
N PRO A 154 -30.82 -11.51 6.48
CA PRO A 154 -32.27 -11.44 6.67
C PRO A 154 -32.92 -12.81 6.41
N PRO A 155 -34.10 -13.09 6.99
CA PRO A 155 -34.85 -14.30 6.71
C PRO A 155 -35.13 -14.38 5.20
N SER A 156 -35.12 -15.59 4.68
CA SER A 156 -35.35 -15.84 3.25
C SER A 156 -36.78 -15.42 2.86
N ALA A 157 -36.97 -15.09 1.58
CA ALA A 157 -38.29 -14.74 1.07
C ALA A 157 -39.32 -15.87 1.26
N SER A 158 -38.89 -17.13 1.18
CA SER A 158 -39.72 -18.30 1.42
C SER A 158 -40.18 -18.39 2.89
N GLU A 159 -39.26 -18.24 3.86
CA GLU A 159 -39.59 -18.30 5.29
C GLU A 159 -40.56 -17.19 5.69
N VAL A 160 -40.34 -15.98 5.17
CA VAL A 160 -41.26 -14.85 5.40
C VAL A 160 -42.64 -15.15 4.79
N THR A 161 -42.68 -15.70 3.57
CA THR A 161 -43.96 -16.03 2.91
C THR A 161 -44.74 -17.09 3.69
N GLU A 162 -44.07 -18.16 4.12
CA GLU A 162 -44.69 -19.21 4.94
C GLU A 162 -45.22 -18.66 6.26
N THR A 163 -44.42 -17.83 6.94
CA THR A 163 -44.84 -17.15 8.18
C THR A 163 -46.08 -16.30 7.95
N LEU A 164 -46.14 -15.58 6.83
CA LEU A 164 -47.28 -14.72 6.48
C LEU A 164 -48.54 -15.52 6.13
N LEU A 165 -48.43 -16.64 5.40
CA LEU A 165 -49.57 -17.52 5.08
C LEU A 165 -50.16 -18.16 6.35
N ASN A 166 -49.29 -18.60 7.26
CA ASN A 166 -49.70 -19.11 8.56
C ASN A 166 -50.39 -18.02 9.39
N ARG A 167 -49.87 -16.78 9.36
CA ARG A 167 -50.48 -15.66 10.07
C ARG A 167 -51.82 -15.24 9.46
N GLU A 168 -51.92 -15.23 8.14
CA GLU A 168 -53.13 -14.93 7.38
C GLU A 168 -54.27 -15.87 7.77
N SER A 169 -54.05 -17.18 7.64
CA SER A 169 -55.06 -18.19 7.99
C SER A 169 -55.51 -18.08 9.45
N GLN A 170 -54.57 -17.92 10.39
CA GLN A 170 -54.89 -17.73 11.81
C GLN A 170 -55.71 -16.47 12.06
N PHE A 171 -55.36 -15.34 11.42
CA PHE A 171 -56.07 -14.08 11.62
C PHE A 171 -57.48 -14.13 11.04
N ILE A 172 -57.66 -14.71 9.84
CA ILE A 172 -58.97 -14.87 9.21
C ILE A 172 -59.90 -15.75 10.05
N MET A 173 -59.39 -16.89 10.54
CA MET A 173 -60.17 -17.81 11.37
C MET A 173 -60.52 -17.21 12.73
N ASN A 174 -59.58 -16.52 13.38
CA ASN A 174 -59.77 -16.05 14.75
C ASN A 174 -60.54 -14.73 14.84
N ASN A 175 -60.27 -13.77 13.95
CA ASN A 175 -60.85 -12.42 14.02
C ASN A 175 -62.14 -12.31 13.22
N PHE A 176 -62.19 -12.91 12.03
CA PHE A 176 -63.33 -12.78 11.12
C PHE A 176 -64.22 -14.02 11.08
N ARG A 177 -63.76 -15.16 11.64
CA ARG A 177 -64.46 -16.47 11.61
C ARG A 177 -64.82 -16.92 10.19
N LYS A 178 -63.97 -16.56 9.22
CA LYS A 178 -64.10 -16.91 7.80
C LYS A 178 -63.09 -17.98 7.43
N GLN A 179 -63.25 -18.59 6.25
CA GLN A 179 -62.31 -19.61 5.77
C GLN A 179 -61.30 -19.06 4.78
N GLN A 180 -61.69 -18.08 3.96
CA GLN A 180 -60.84 -17.59 2.88
C GLN A 180 -60.81 -16.06 2.82
N ARG A 181 -59.71 -15.53 2.26
CA ARG A 181 -59.53 -14.09 2.03
C ARG A 181 -60.63 -13.51 1.13
N SER A 182 -61.17 -14.29 0.21
CA SER A 182 -62.26 -13.90 -0.70
C SER A 182 -63.54 -13.51 0.02
N ASP A 183 -63.73 -13.98 1.25
CA ASP A 183 -64.96 -13.76 2.01
C ASP A 183 -64.90 -12.44 2.82
N LEU A 184 -63.76 -11.74 2.79
CA LEU A 184 -63.52 -10.51 3.54
C LEU A 184 -64.10 -9.29 2.84
N ASP A 185 -64.66 -8.36 3.61
CA ASP A 185 -65.05 -7.05 3.12
C ASP A 185 -63.85 -6.09 2.98
N ALA A 186 -64.08 -4.92 2.39
CA ALA A 186 -63.01 -3.96 2.12
C ALA A 186 -62.32 -3.40 3.39
N GLN A 187 -63.00 -3.40 4.54
CA GLN A 187 -62.42 -2.95 5.80
C GLN A 187 -61.62 -4.09 6.45
N GLU A 188 -62.16 -5.31 6.44
CA GLU A 188 -61.47 -6.50 6.95
C GLU A 188 -60.20 -6.82 6.15
N VAL A 189 -60.21 -6.61 4.82
CA VAL A 189 -59.00 -6.75 3.98
C VAL A 189 -57.92 -5.75 4.41
N LYS A 190 -58.28 -4.50 4.72
CA LYS A 190 -57.31 -3.50 5.22
C LYS A 190 -56.74 -3.91 6.57
N ASP A 191 -57.57 -4.45 7.46
CA ASP A 191 -57.13 -4.92 8.77
C ASP A 191 -56.19 -6.12 8.65
N LEU A 192 -56.48 -7.05 7.72
CA LEU A 192 -55.59 -8.15 7.37
C LEU A 192 -54.27 -7.64 6.80
N ASP A 193 -54.28 -6.73 5.83
CA ASP A 193 -53.06 -6.19 5.21
C ASP A 193 -52.18 -5.45 6.25
N ASN A 194 -52.79 -4.73 7.19
CA ASN A 194 -52.09 -4.09 8.30
C ASN A 194 -51.43 -5.13 9.23
N GLU A 195 -52.14 -6.21 9.54
CA GLU A 195 -51.61 -7.30 10.37
C GLU A 195 -50.46 -8.03 9.67
N LEU A 196 -50.60 -8.37 8.38
CA LEU A 196 -49.54 -9.01 7.60
C LEU A 196 -48.31 -8.11 7.45
N SER A 197 -48.51 -6.80 7.29
CA SER A 197 -47.42 -5.82 7.28
C SER A 197 -46.67 -5.79 8.61
N ARG A 198 -47.39 -5.82 9.74
CA ARG A 198 -46.78 -5.91 11.08
C ARG A 198 -46.05 -7.23 11.28
N ALA A 199 -46.65 -8.35 10.88
CA ALA A 199 -46.03 -9.67 10.98
C ALA A 199 -44.76 -9.76 10.15
N ARG A 200 -44.75 -9.18 8.95
CA ARG A 200 -43.55 -9.09 8.10
C ARG A 200 -42.44 -8.32 8.79
N LEU A 201 -42.74 -7.13 9.32
CA LEU A 201 -41.76 -6.31 10.05
C LEU A 201 -41.25 -7.02 11.32
N ALA A 202 -42.13 -7.70 12.05
CA ALA A 202 -41.78 -8.47 13.22
C ALA A 202 -40.82 -9.63 12.88
N ALA A 203 -41.05 -10.34 11.78
CA ALA A 203 -40.15 -11.42 11.33
C ALA A 203 -38.73 -10.89 11.03
N TYR A 204 -38.61 -9.74 10.37
CA TYR A 204 -37.31 -9.10 10.16
C TYR A 204 -36.69 -8.58 11.46
N GLY A 205 -37.51 -8.03 12.36
CA GLY A 205 -37.08 -7.53 13.67
C GLY A 205 -36.54 -8.64 14.56
N GLU A 206 -37.19 -9.81 14.59
CA GLU A 206 -36.76 -10.99 15.34
C GLU A 206 -35.46 -11.58 14.78
N ALA A 207 -35.34 -11.67 13.45
CA ALA A 207 -34.07 -12.06 12.86
C ALA A 207 -32.96 -11.07 13.25
N ALA A 208 -33.22 -9.76 13.17
CA ALA A 208 -32.27 -8.71 13.56
C ALA A 208 -31.92 -8.71 15.05
N SER A 209 -32.81 -9.21 15.92
CA SER A 209 -32.60 -9.26 17.37
C SER A 209 -31.66 -10.39 17.79
N SER A 210 -31.55 -11.44 16.97
CA SER A 210 -30.72 -12.63 17.23
C SER A 210 -29.28 -12.53 16.68
N MET A 211 -28.99 -11.50 15.88
CA MET A 211 -27.68 -11.31 15.25
C MET A 211 -27.08 -9.93 15.59
N ALA A 212 -25.76 -9.84 15.63
CA ALA A 212 -25.05 -8.60 15.92
C ALA A 212 -24.87 -7.73 14.67
N MET A 213 -24.74 -8.32 13.47
CA MET A 213 -24.59 -7.57 12.22
C MET A 213 -25.07 -8.37 11.01
N TYR A 214 -25.44 -7.66 9.94
CA TYR A 214 -25.72 -8.28 8.65
C TYR A 214 -24.44 -8.54 7.87
N ALA A 215 -24.08 -9.81 7.72
CA ALA A 215 -23.07 -10.25 6.78
C ALA A 215 -23.32 -11.73 6.44
N THR A 216 -23.25 -12.06 5.15
CA THR A 216 -23.33 -13.43 4.64
C THR A 216 -22.11 -13.74 3.78
N LEU A 217 -21.95 -14.99 3.37
CA LEU A 217 -20.87 -15.38 2.46
C LEU A 217 -20.88 -14.58 1.15
N ALA A 218 -22.04 -14.13 0.68
CA ALA A 218 -22.17 -13.30 -0.52
C ALA A 218 -21.58 -11.88 -0.36
N ASN A 219 -21.37 -11.41 0.87
CA ASN A 219 -20.70 -10.14 1.13
C ASN A 219 -19.17 -10.28 1.17
N LEU A 220 -18.66 -11.51 1.19
CA LEU A 220 -17.24 -11.81 1.28
C LEU A 220 -16.70 -12.27 -0.08
N ASP A 221 -15.47 -11.90 -0.40
CA ASP A 221 -14.72 -12.48 -1.53
C ASP A 221 -14.27 -13.91 -1.19
N VAL A 222 -15.22 -14.85 -1.12
CA VAL A 222 -14.94 -16.27 -0.90
C VAL A 222 -14.48 -16.89 -2.22
N PRO A 223 -13.31 -17.56 -2.26
CA PRO A 223 -12.84 -18.21 -3.48
C PRO A 223 -13.84 -19.24 -4.02
N ALA A 224 -13.94 -19.35 -5.34
CA ALA A 224 -14.75 -20.38 -5.99
C ALA A 224 -13.89 -21.59 -6.36
N TYR A 225 -14.45 -22.80 -6.19
CA TYR A 225 -13.77 -24.01 -6.63
C TYR A 225 -13.79 -24.14 -8.17
N PRO A 226 -12.63 -24.29 -8.84
CA PRO A 226 -12.57 -24.42 -10.28
C PRO A 226 -13.21 -25.75 -10.76
N PRO A 227 -14.17 -25.74 -11.71
CA PRO A 227 -14.88 -26.96 -12.12
C PRO A 227 -14.04 -27.88 -13.02
N ASN A 228 -13.10 -27.31 -13.78
CA ASN A 228 -12.41 -28.01 -14.87
C ASN A 228 -10.94 -28.34 -14.57
N ARG A 229 -10.46 -28.06 -13.36
CA ARG A 229 -9.08 -28.33 -12.94
C ARG A 229 -8.97 -28.37 -11.42
N LEU A 230 -7.92 -29.01 -10.92
CA LEU A 230 -7.53 -28.87 -9.52
C LEU A 230 -6.89 -27.48 -9.29
N PRO A 231 -7.16 -26.84 -8.14
CA PRO A 231 -6.45 -25.62 -7.78
C PRO A 231 -4.98 -25.95 -7.48
N THR A 232 -4.11 -25.03 -7.86
CA THR A 232 -2.67 -25.13 -7.61
C THR A 232 -2.36 -24.81 -6.15
N MET A 233 -1.19 -25.25 -5.68
CA MET A 233 -0.73 -24.94 -4.31
C MET A 233 -0.70 -23.43 -4.00
N PRO A 234 -0.17 -22.55 -4.89
CA PRO A 234 -0.22 -21.11 -4.67
C PRO A 234 -1.64 -20.57 -4.56
N GLU A 235 -2.58 -21.06 -5.36
CA GLU A 235 -3.99 -20.64 -5.30
C GLU A 235 -4.64 -21.03 -3.97
N MET A 236 -4.45 -22.27 -3.53
CA MET A 236 -4.95 -22.71 -2.22
C MET A 236 -4.34 -21.91 -1.07
N PHE A 237 -3.06 -21.52 -1.20
CA PHE A 237 -2.42 -20.66 -0.20
C PHE A 237 -3.00 -19.24 -0.20
N ASP A 238 -3.26 -18.67 -1.38
CA ASP A 238 -3.95 -17.38 -1.51
C ASP A 238 -5.35 -17.44 -0.89
N TRP A 239 -6.09 -18.53 -1.07
CA TRP A 239 -7.39 -18.75 -0.43
C TRP A 239 -7.31 -18.76 1.11
N GLN A 240 -6.36 -19.53 1.66
CA GLN A 240 -6.08 -19.56 3.11
C GLN A 240 -5.71 -18.16 3.62
N TRP A 241 -4.89 -17.42 2.87
CA TRP A 241 -4.42 -16.10 3.24
C TRP A 241 -5.55 -15.05 3.23
N LYS A 242 -6.40 -15.07 2.19
CA LYS A 242 -7.60 -14.23 2.12
C LYS A 242 -8.53 -14.49 3.30
N PHE A 243 -8.76 -15.76 3.64
CA PHE A 243 -9.54 -16.13 4.82
C PHE A 243 -8.97 -15.53 6.10
N TRP A 244 -7.64 -15.59 6.31
CA TRP A 244 -7.02 -14.99 7.48
C TRP A 244 -7.28 -13.48 7.59
N ILE A 245 -7.19 -12.75 6.48
CA ILE A 245 -7.48 -11.31 6.47
C ILE A 245 -8.95 -11.04 6.80
N GLN A 246 -9.86 -11.80 6.18
CA GLN A 246 -11.29 -11.63 6.42
C GLN A 246 -11.68 -12.03 7.86
N ASP A 247 -11.03 -13.03 8.44
CA ASP A 247 -11.15 -13.42 9.86
C ASP A 247 -10.76 -12.27 10.79
N ASP A 248 -9.63 -11.59 10.53
CA ASP A 248 -9.22 -10.43 11.34
C ASP A 248 -10.24 -9.28 11.28
N VAL A 249 -10.65 -8.93 10.06
CA VAL A 249 -11.57 -7.81 9.85
C VAL A 249 -12.92 -8.12 10.48
N LEU A 250 -13.49 -9.30 10.26
CA LEU A 250 -14.79 -9.67 10.82
C LEU A 250 -14.75 -9.78 12.35
N ARG A 251 -13.66 -10.32 12.93
CA ARG A 251 -13.48 -10.33 14.39
C ARG A 251 -13.35 -8.93 14.96
N ALA A 252 -12.59 -8.04 14.33
CA ALA A 252 -12.48 -6.65 14.75
C ALA A 252 -13.83 -5.91 14.71
N LEU A 253 -14.65 -6.17 13.68
CA LEU A 253 -16.02 -5.65 13.61
C LEU A 253 -16.92 -6.25 14.70
N GLY A 254 -16.77 -7.55 15.00
CA GLY A 254 -17.44 -8.21 16.11
C GLY A 254 -17.05 -7.63 17.46
N GLU A 255 -15.76 -7.38 17.69
CA GLU A 255 -15.23 -6.73 18.90
C GLU A 255 -15.72 -5.28 19.02
N ALA A 256 -15.79 -4.53 17.91
CA ALA A 256 -16.37 -3.19 17.89
C ALA A 256 -17.87 -3.18 18.25
N ASN A 257 -18.57 -4.29 17.99
CA ASN A 257 -19.96 -4.46 18.41
C ASN A 257 -20.10 -4.83 19.90
N GLY A 258 -19.03 -5.31 20.53
CA GLY A 258 -19.00 -5.67 21.94
C GLY A 258 -20.11 -6.67 22.30
N ASP A 259 -20.80 -6.38 23.41
CA ASP A 259 -21.87 -7.24 23.95
C ASP A 259 -23.23 -7.03 23.28
N SER A 260 -23.30 -6.20 22.23
CA SER A 260 -24.56 -5.94 21.51
C SER A 260 -25.18 -7.24 21.02
N THR A 261 -26.41 -7.50 21.43
CA THR A 261 -27.11 -8.74 21.07
C THR A 261 -27.91 -8.62 19.77
N SER A 262 -28.21 -7.39 19.36
CA SER A 262 -29.03 -7.10 18.18
C SER A 262 -28.37 -6.12 17.23
N VAL A 263 -28.69 -6.24 15.94
CA VAL A 263 -28.21 -5.31 14.90
C VAL A 263 -28.60 -3.88 15.24
N VAL A 264 -29.77 -3.66 15.84
CA VAL A 264 -30.27 -2.32 16.17
C VAL A 264 -29.40 -1.63 17.21
N MET A 265 -28.76 -2.37 18.12
CA MET A 265 -27.89 -1.82 19.16
C MET A 265 -26.41 -1.77 18.74
N SER A 266 -25.97 -2.69 17.88
CA SER A 266 -24.58 -2.78 17.40
C SER A 266 -24.10 -1.54 16.64
N PRO A 267 -22.96 -0.92 16.96
CA PRO A 267 -22.36 0.16 16.15
C PRO A 267 -22.23 -0.19 14.66
N VAL A 268 -21.76 -1.40 14.34
CA VAL A 268 -21.64 -1.90 12.97
C VAL A 268 -22.88 -2.70 12.60
N LYS A 269 -23.68 -2.16 11.67
CA LYS A 269 -24.97 -2.75 11.27
C LYS A 269 -24.83 -3.82 10.18
N ARG A 270 -24.02 -3.53 9.15
CA ARG A 270 -23.97 -4.33 7.93
C ARG A 270 -22.61 -4.22 7.24
N VAL A 271 -22.10 -5.37 6.80
CA VAL A 271 -20.99 -5.45 5.84
C VAL A 271 -21.60 -5.49 4.43
N LEU A 272 -21.26 -4.50 3.60
CA LEU A 272 -21.73 -4.45 2.21
C LEU A 272 -20.90 -5.36 1.32
N SER A 273 -19.58 -5.21 1.39
CA SER A 273 -18.61 -6.00 0.67
C SER A 273 -17.28 -5.99 1.43
N LEU A 274 -16.61 -7.13 1.47
CA LEU A 274 -15.26 -7.29 1.98
C LEU A 274 -14.43 -8.11 0.98
N ALA A 275 -13.61 -7.39 0.21
CA ALA A 275 -12.69 -7.97 -0.76
C ALA A 275 -11.24 -7.68 -0.38
N VAL A 276 -10.38 -8.67 -0.54
CA VAL A 276 -8.93 -8.49 -0.38
C VAL A 276 -8.37 -8.05 -1.72
N LEU A 277 -8.07 -6.75 -1.82
CA LEU A 277 -7.58 -6.13 -3.04
C LEU A 277 -6.11 -6.47 -3.25
N ASN A 278 -5.81 -7.04 -4.41
CA ASN A 278 -4.52 -7.65 -4.76
C ASN A 278 -4.27 -8.92 -3.92
N GLY A 279 -3.84 -10.00 -4.57
CA GLY A 279 -3.42 -11.22 -3.88
C GLY A 279 -2.19 -10.95 -3.00
N LEU A 280 -1.56 -12.01 -2.53
CA LEU A 280 -0.29 -11.90 -1.79
C LEU A 280 0.63 -10.84 -2.42
N PRO A 281 1.04 -9.80 -1.67
CA PRO A 281 1.97 -8.83 -2.20
C PRO A 281 3.18 -9.60 -2.68
N VAL A 282 3.53 -9.42 -3.96
CA VAL A 282 4.72 -10.03 -4.56
C VAL A 282 5.90 -9.36 -3.87
N GLY A 283 6.27 -9.87 -2.70
CA GLY A 283 7.46 -9.45 -2.01
C GLY A 283 8.60 -9.67 -2.99
N ALA A 284 9.37 -8.62 -3.22
CA ALA A 284 10.75 -8.72 -3.67
C ALA A 284 11.50 -9.57 -2.63
N GLY A 285 11.28 -10.89 -2.67
CA GLY A 285 12.07 -11.86 -1.95
C GLY A 285 13.47 -11.68 -2.47
N GLY A 286 14.40 -11.37 -1.55
CA GLY A 286 15.79 -11.10 -1.85
C GLY A 286 16.45 -12.23 -2.63
N GLY A 287 16.36 -12.17 -3.95
CA GLY A 287 17.41 -12.61 -4.83
C GLY A 287 18.53 -11.60 -4.68
N GLY A 288 19.42 -11.82 -3.72
CA GLY A 288 20.68 -11.08 -3.68
C GLY A 288 21.32 -11.16 -5.07
N PRO A 289 21.89 -10.05 -5.58
CA PRO A 289 22.66 -10.13 -6.82
C PRO A 289 23.77 -11.14 -6.56
N GLY A 290 23.71 -12.27 -7.27
CA GLY A 290 24.76 -13.26 -7.25
C GLY A 290 26.08 -12.54 -7.49
N GLY A 291 26.99 -12.66 -6.53
CA GLY A 291 28.36 -12.18 -6.64
C GLY A 291 29.03 -12.90 -7.79
N GLY A 292 28.93 -12.34 -8.99
CA GLY A 292 29.77 -12.67 -10.12
C GLY A 292 31.14 -12.05 -9.86
N GLY A 293 32.03 -12.83 -9.24
CA GLY A 293 33.45 -12.49 -9.19
C GLY A 293 34.04 -12.35 -10.60
N PRO A 294 35.05 -11.50 -10.81
CA PRO A 294 35.61 -11.25 -12.13
C PRO A 294 36.44 -12.46 -12.58
N SER A 295 35.96 -13.22 -13.57
CA SER A 295 36.79 -14.19 -14.28
C SER A 295 37.58 -13.48 -15.37
N LEU A 296 38.85 -13.20 -15.08
CA LEU A 296 39.85 -12.85 -16.08
C LEU A 296 40.10 -14.03 -17.04
N GLY A 297 40.16 -13.71 -18.34
CA GLY A 297 41.17 -14.22 -19.28
C GLY A 297 41.13 -15.71 -19.67
N GLY A 298 40.78 -15.98 -20.92
CA GLY A 298 40.98 -17.30 -21.53
C GLY A 298 40.73 -17.30 -23.04
N SER A 299 41.71 -16.80 -23.79
CA SER A 299 41.85 -16.93 -25.25
C SER A 299 41.93 -18.39 -25.71
N GLY A 300 41.32 -18.73 -26.86
CA GLY A 300 41.79 -19.86 -27.67
C GLY A 300 40.76 -20.65 -28.49
N ALA A 301 40.74 -20.36 -29.80
CA ALA A 301 40.75 -21.29 -30.93
C ALA A 301 39.58 -22.27 -31.23
N ILE A 302 38.98 -22.04 -32.41
CA ILE A 302 38.87 -22.94 -33.59
C ILE A 302 38.33 -24.38 -33.37
N GLY A 303 37.23 -24.70 -34.08
CA GLY A 303 37.11 -26.01 -34.76
C GLY A 303 35.72 -26.66 -34.83
N GLY A 304 35.08 -26.57 -36.01
CA GLY A 304 34.63 -27.77 -36.74
C GLY A 304 33.30 -28.49 -36.40
N ARG A 305 32.29 -28.22 -37.26
CA ARG A 305 31.61 -29.19 -38.15
C ARG A 305 30.76 -30.35 -37.55
N ARG A 306 29.45 -30.30 -37.86
CA ARG A 306 28.54 -31.35 -38.43
C ARG A 306 27.09 -30.90 -38.11
N GLY A 307 26.11 -30.84 -39.01
CA GLY A 307 25.92 -31.48 -40.30
C GLY A 307 24.78 -32.50 -40.23
N PHE A 308 23.55 -32.05 -40.58
CA PHE A 308 22.42 -32.74 -41.24
C PHE A 308 21.82 -34.07 -40.73
N GLY A 309 20.47 -34.07 -40.67
CA GLY A 309 19.54 -35.21 -40.73
C GLY A 309 18.10 -34.71 -40.48
N ALA A 310 17.31 -34.40 -41.51
CA ALA A 310 16.30 -35.25 -42.20
C ALA A 310 15.07 -35.55 -41.30
N ALA A 311 13.87 -35.03 -41.61
CA ALA A 311 12.80 -35.60 -42.45
C ALA A 311 11.54 -35.72 -41.55
N GLU A 312 10.46 -34.99 -41.81
CA GLU A 312 9.30 -35.37 -42.65
C GLU A 312 8.14 -35.91 -41.80
N SER A 313 6.99 -35.22 -41.77
CA SER A 313 5.62 -35.80 -41.91
C SER A 313 4.53 -34.79 -41.53
N GLY A 314 3.40 -34.84 -42.27
CA GLY A 314 2.10 -34.25 -41.91
C GLY A 314 1.82 -32.91 -42.61
N GLY A 315 0.97 -32.77 -43.63
CA GLY A 315 -0.14 -33.61 -44.08
C GLY A 315 -1.49 -33.05 -43.60
N GLY A 316 -2.23 -32.42 -44.51
CA GLY A 316 -3.66 -32.03 -44.39
C GLY A 316 -3.92 -30.85 -43.46
N GLY A 317 -4.75 -29.85 -43.75
CA GLY A 317 -5.75 -29.61 -44.78
C GLY A 317 -6.46 -28.30 -44.36
N ALA A 318 -6.85 -27.48 -45.32
CA ALA A 318 -7.65 -26.27 -45.14
C ALA A 318 -8.97 -26.47 -45.93
N PRO A 319 -9.89 -25.50 -45.94
CA PRO A 319 -10.53 -24.77 -44.83
C PRO A 319 -12.06 -25.04 -44.84
N GLU A 320 -12.78 -24.72 -43.76
CA GLU A 320 -14.24 -24.62 -43.81
C GLU A 320 -14.67 -23.15 -43.69
N GLU A 321 -15.42 -22.74 -44.71
CA GLU A 321 -16.09 -21.45 -44.88
C GLU A 321 -17.29 -21.34 -43.94
N GLU A 322 -17.45 -20.19 -43.29
CA GLU A 322 -18.73 -19.73 -42.74
C GLU A 322 -19.63 -19.22 -43.87
N PRO A 323 -20.92 -19.59 -43.91
CA PRO A 323 -21.91 -18.78 -44.59
C PRO A 323 -22.70 -17.92 -43.59
N GLU A 324 -22.80 -16.65 -43.94
CA GLU A 324 -23.91 -15.76 -43.57
C GLU A 324 -25.26 -16.43 -43.91
N LEU A 325 -26.29 -16.21 -43.09
CA LEU A 325 -27.53 -15.52 -43.48
C LEU A 325 -28.64 -15.63 -42.43
N GLU A 326 -29.38 -14.51 -42.33
CA GLU A 326 -30.72 -14.25 -41.73
C GLU A 326 -30.85 -14.01 -40.22
#